data_AF-A0A6G3XH34-F1
#
_entry.id   AF-A0A6G3XH34-F1
#
_cell.length_a   1.000
_cell.length_b   1.000
_cell.length_c   1.000
_cell.angle_alpha   90.00
_cell.angle_beta   90.00
_cell.angle_gamma   90.00
#
_symmetry.space_group_name_H-M   'P 1'
#
loop_
_entity.id
_entity.type
_entity.pdbx_description
1 polymer ?
#
loop_
_entity_poly.entity_id
_entity_poly.type
_entity_poly.pdbx_seq_one_letter_code
_entity_poly.pdbx_strand_id
1 'polypeptide(L)'
;RGELVPLAREPMVLLCAAGHPFAGRAEVGWAELPGASFIDFHPDWGPRRAADEAFAAAGVRRTVGLEVNDVHSLLELVQEGLGIAVVPHHFSRKPEAARLVTVELTGARRPVYESVVVL
;
A
#
# COMPACT_ATOMS: atom_id res chain seq x y z
N ARG A 1 -3.77 2.82 -29.21
CA ARG A 1 -3.56 2.44 -27.78
C ARG A 1 -3.64 0.94 -27.73
N GLY A 2 -2.67 0.28 -27.10
CA GLY A 2 -2.65 -1.17 -26.98
C GLY A 2 -3.78 -1.70 -26.10
N GLU A 3 -4.14 -2.96 -26.29
CA GLU A 3 -5.11 -3.66 -25.45
C GLU A 3 -4.47 -4.00 -24.10
N LEU A 4 -5.19 -3.74 -23.00
CA LEU A 4 -4.74 -4.13 -21.66
C LEU A 4 -5.33 -5.50 -21.32
N VAL A 5 -4.47 -6.50 -21.13
CA VAL A 5 -4.89 -7.85 -20.77
C VAL A 5 -4.48 -8.14 -19.32
N PRO A 6 -5.43 -8.44 -18.41
CA PRO A 6 -5.13 -8.81 -17.02
C PRO A 6 -4.33 -10.11 -16.93
N LEU A 7 -3.29 -10.11 -16.10
CA LEU A 7 -2.45 -11.28 -15.83
C LEU A 7 -2.67 -11.84 -14.42
N ALA A 8 -2.74 -10.96 -13.42
CA ALA A 8 -2.87 -11.35 -12.02
C ALA A 8 -3.55 -10.27 -11.21
N ARG A 9 -4.22 -10.67 -10.12
CA ARG A 9 -4.88 -9.79 -9.16
C ARG A 9 -4.53 -10.20 -7.75
N GLU A 10 -4.32 -9.23 -6.89
CA GLU A 10 -4.00 -9.46 -5.49
C GLU A 10 -4.57 -8.34 -4.61
N PRO A 11 -4.76 -8.57 -3.31
CA PRO A 11 -5.23 -7.52 -2.41
C PRO A 11 -4.14 -6.47 -2.15
N MET A 12 -4.60 -5.26 -1.84
CA MET A 12 -3.77 -4.24 -1.18
C MET A 12 -3.78 -4.49 0.34
N VAL A 13 -2.63 -4.25 0.98
CA VAL A 13 -2.42 -4.41 2.44
C VAL A 13 -1.74 -3.17 3.00
N LEU A 14 -1.85 -2.96 4.31
CA LEU A 14 -1.07 -1.95 5.01
C LEU A 14 0.24 -2.56 5.52
N LEU A 15 1.36 -1.88 5.27
CA LEU A 15 2.66 -2.15 5.88
C LEU A 15 3.02 -1.07 6.88
N CYS A 16 3.51 -1.50 8.04
CA CYS A 16 4.05 -0.61 9.07
C CYS A 16 5.22 -1.25 9.83
N ALA A 17 6.06 -0.43 10.47
CA ALA A 17 7.07 -0.93 11.40
C ALA A 17 6.43 -1.68 12.59
N ALA A 18 7.16 -2.63 13.17
CA ALA A 18 6.68 -3.42 14.32
C ALA A 18 6.29 -2.58 15.56
N GLY A 19 6.84 -1.38 15.71
CA GLY A 19 6.50 -0.45 16.79
C GLY A 19 5.31 0.46 16.50
N HIS A 20 4.72 0.41 15.29
CA HIS A 20 3.60 1.26 14.92
C HIS A 20 2.31 0.80 15.65
N PRO A 21 1.39 1.70 16.05
CA PRO A 21 0.15 1.32 16.75
C PRO A 21 -0.70 0.26 16.03
N PHE A 22 -0.67 0.23 14.69
CA PHE A 22 -1.38 -0.77 13.90
C PHE A 22 -0.70 -2.16 13.88
N ALA A 23 0.57 -2.28 14.28
CA ALA A 23 1.30 -3.54 14.23
C ALA A 23 0.71 -4.64 15.14
N GLY A 24 -0.03 -4.26 16.19
CA GLY A 24 -0.72 -5.22 17.06
C GLY A 24 -2.09 -5.68 16.55
N ARG A 25 -2.50 -5.25 15.35
CA ARG A 25 -3.85 -5.46 14.82
C ARG A 25 -3.80 -6.46 13.66
N ALA A 26 -4.80 -7.35 13.58
CA ALA A 26 -4.99 -8.20 12.41
C ALA A 26 -5.54 -7.40 11.22
N GLU A 27 -6.40 -6.42 11.51
CA GLU A 27 -7.07 -5.58 10.52
C GLU A 27 -7.24 -4.15 10.99
N VAL A 28 -7.32 -3.24 10.02
CA VAL A 28 -7.59 -1.82 10.19
C VAL A 28 -8.60 -1.33 9.16
N GLY A 29 -9.59 -0.57 9.61
CA GLY A 29 -10.57 0.05 8.75
C GLY A 29 -10.02 1.31 8.07
N TRP A 30 -10.48 1.60 6.85
CA TRP A 30 -10.06 2.82 6.12
C TRP A 30 -10.27 4.11 6.92
N ALA A 31 -11.36 4.20 7.68
CA ALA A 31 -11.69 5.37 8.50
C ALA A 31 -10.73 5.60 9.68
N GLU A 32 -9.88 4.63 10.00
CA GLU A 32 -8.85 4.75 11.04
C GLU A 32 -7.51 5.27 10.50
N LEU A 33 -7.32 5.28 9.17
CA LEU A 33 -6.10 5.73 8.52
C LEU A 33 -5.85 7.25 8.52
N PRO A 34 -6.87 8.15 8.58
CA PRO A 34 -6.63 9.57 8.74
C PRO A 34 -5.75 9.88 9.96
N GLY A 35 -4.78 10.78 9.76
CA GLY A 35 -3.82 11.18 10.80
C GLY A 35 -2.49 10.41 10.77
N ALA A 36 -2.42 9.29 10.05
CA ALA A 36 -1.14 8.65 9.74
C ALA A 36 -0.41 9.37 8.59
N SER A 37 0.93 9.33 8.63
CA SER A 37 1.80 9.77 7.53
C SER A 37 2.12 8.60 6.62
N PHE A 38 1.87 8.76 5.32
CA PHE A 38 2.08 7.72 4.32
C PHE A 38 3.38 7.93 3.53
N ILE A 39 4.03 6.82 3.23
CA ILE A 39 5.07 6.71 2.22
C ILE A 39 4.44 6.08 0.98
N ASP A 40 4.58 6.73 -0.16
CA ASP A 40 3.92 6.31 -1.40
C ASP A 40 4.89 6.35 -2.59
N PHE A 41 4.50 5.70 -3.68
CA PHE A 41 5.23 5.83 -4.94
C PHE A 41 4.83 7.09 -5.69
N HIS A 42 5.68 7.50 -6.65
CA HIS A 42 5.32 8.53 -7.62
C HIS A 42 3.97 8.21 -8.32
N PRO A 43 3.11 9.21 -8.62
CA PRO A 43 1.77 9.04 -9.21
C PRO A 43 1.69 8.19 -10.48
N ASP A 44 2.77 8.13 -11.25
CA ASP A 44 2.84 7.35 -12.49
C ASP A 44 2.96 5.83 -12.25
N TRP A 45 3.21 5.40 -11.02
CA TRP A 45 3.36 3.99 -10.67
C TRP A 45 2.01 3.30 -10.49
N GLY A 46 1.87 2.10 -11.07
CA GLY A 46 0.67 1.27 -10.94
C GLY A 46 0.20 1.07 -9.49
N PRO A 47 1.08 0.67 -8.55
CA PRO A 47 0.72 0.54 -7.13
C PRO A 47 0.16 1.82 -6.51
N ARG A 48 0.73 2.99 -6.83
CA ARG A 48 0.23 4.29 -6.36
C ARG A 48 -1.16 4.59 -6.90
N ARG A 49 -1.42 4.32 -8.18
CA ARG A 49 -2.76 4.45 -8.76
C ARG A 49 -3.78 3.54 -8.08
N ALA A 50 -3.41 2.28 -7.80
CA ALA A 50 -4.27 1.35 -7.08
C ALA A 50 -4.55 1.82 -5.64
N ALA A 51 -3.56 2.39 -4.96
CA ALA A 51 -3.76 3.01 -3.65
C ALA A 51 -4.70 4.23 -3.74
N ASP A 52 -4.51 5.12 -4.72
CA ASP A 52 -5.38 6.27 -4.96
C ASP A 52 -6.83 5.86 -5.18
N GLU A 53 -7.08 4.85 -6.01
CA GLU A 53 -8.41 4.29 -6.23
C GLU A 53 -9.00 3.68 -4.95
N ALA A 54 -8.19 2.98 -4.15
CA ALA A 54 -8.62 2.39 -2.88
C ALA A 54 -9.05 3.45 -1.86
N PHE A 55 -8.22 4.49 -1.66
CA PHE A 55 -8.52 5.60 -0.75
C PHE A 55 -9.73 6.41 -1.22
N ALA A 56 -9.84 6.68 -2.52
CA ALA A 56 -10.99 7.36 -3.10
C ALA A 56 -12.28 6.55 -2.92
N ALA A 57 -12.25 5.24 -3.17
CA ALA A 57 -13.41 4.36 -2.98
C ALA A 57 -13.85 4.27 -1.50
N ALA A 58 -12.91 4.40 -0.57
CA ALA A 58 -13.19 4.47 0.86
C ALA A 58 -13.66 5.86 1.33
N GLY A 59 -13.60 6.90 0.49
CA GLY A 59 -13.91 8.28 0.88
C GLY A 59 -12.91 8.87 1.88
N VAL A 60 -11.69 8.32 1.94
CA VAL A 60 -10.66 8.70 2.92
C VAL A 60 -9.54 9.47 2.24
N ARG A 61 -9.16 10.60 2.83
CA ARG A 61 -7.96 11.33 2.42
C ARG A 61 -6.77 10.89 3.27
N ARG A 62 -5.67 10.58 2.59
CA ARG A 62 -4.38 10.28 3.24
C ARG A 62 -3.41 11.44 3.08
N THR A 63 -2.47 11.53 4.03
CA THR A 63 -1.35 12.48 3.96
C THR A 63 -0.11 11.74 3.48
N VAL A 64 0.36 12.06 2.27
CA VAL A 64 1.63 11.51 1.75
C VAL A 64 2.76 12.41 2.22
N GLY A 65 3.55 11.93 3.18
CA GLY A 65 4.68 12.66 3.76
C GLY A 65 5.99 12.43 3.01
N LEU A 66 6.15 11.26 2.38
CA LEU A 66 7.32 10.89 1.59
C LEU A 66 6.88 10.20 0.30
N GLU A 67 7.54 10.56 -0.80
CA GLU A 67 7.35 9.94 -2.10
C GLU A 67 8.66 9.30 -2.58
N VAL A 68 8.57 8.07 -3.08
CA VAL A 68 9.73 7.29 -3.56
C VAL A 68 9.50 6.73 -4.95
N ASN A 69 10.58 6.30 -5.59
CA ASN A 69 10.58 5.80 -6.98
C ASN A 69 10.91 4.31 -7.08
N ASP A 70 11.00 3.58 -5.98
CA ASP A 70 11.19 2.14 -5.99
C ASP A 70 10.71 1.48 -4.68
N VAL A 71 10.44 0.19 -4.77
CA VAL A 71 9.90 -0.62 -3.67
C VAL A 71 10.90 -0.80 -2.52
N HIS A 72 12.21 -0.81 -2.77
CA HIS A 72 13.20 -1.05 -1.71
C HIS A 72 13.29 0.16 -0.79
N SER A 73 13.37 1.38 -1.36
CA SER A 73 13.30 2.61 -0.59
C SER A 73 11.99 2.74 0.18
N LEU A 74 10.84 2.35 -0.40
CA LEU A 74 9.57 2.36 0.35
C LEU A 74 9.66 1.47 1.58
N LEU A 75 10.08 0.22 1.42
CA LEU A 75 10.14 -0.76 2.51
C LEU A 75 11.14 -0.33 3.60
N GLU A 76 12.30 0.19 3.20
CA GLU A 76 13.31 0.71 4.13
C GLU A 76 12.76 1.85 4.98
N LEU A 77 12.14 2.86 4.37
CA LEU A 77 11.63 4.02 5.12
C LEU A 77 10.43 3.66 6.02
N VAL A 78 9.57 2.72 5.59
CA VAL A 78 8.50 2.19 6.45
C VAL A 78 9.10 1.46 7.65
N GLN A 79 10.18 0.71 7.44
CA GLN A 79 10.86 -0.03 8.50
C GLN A 79 11.53 0.89 9.52
N GLU A 80 12.10 2.01 9.06
CA GLU A 80 12.65 3.06 9.92
C GLU A 80 11.55 3.89 10.63
N GLY A 81 10.28 3.57 10.40
CA GLY A 81 9.15 4.19 11.09
C GLY A 81 8.82 5.61 10.61
N LEU A 82 9.29 6.02 9.43
CA LEU A 82 9.04 7.35 8.86
C LEU A 82 7.63 7.51 8.29
N GLY A 83 6.88 6.41 8.20
CA GLY A 83 5.49 6.37 7.79
C GLY A 83 4.99 4.94 7.62
N ILE A 84 3.78 4.82 7.10
CA ILE A 84 3.15 3.54 6.73
C ILE A 84 2.83 3.53 5.23
N ALA A 85 2.56 2.36 4.65
CA ALA A 85 2.29 2.26 3.21
C ALA A 85 1.12 1.31 2.92
N VAL A 86 0.27 1.67 1.96
CA VAL A 86 -0.74 0.75 1.40
C VAL A 86 -0.21 0.25 0.06
N VAL A 87 0.07 -1.05 -0.03
CA VAL A 87 0.79 -1.65 -1.16
C VAL A 87 0.20 -2.98 -1.60
N PRO A 88 0.52 -3.47 -2.81
CA PRO A 88 0.18 -4.84 -3.21
C PRO A 88 0.78 -5.86 -2.24
N HIS A 89 0.00 -6.90 -1.91
CA HIS A 89 0.39 -7.89 -0.90
C HIS A 89 1.75 -8.55 -1.17
N HIS A 90 2.13 -8.82 -2.41
CA HIS A 90 3.42 -9.46 -2.70
C HIS A 90 4.64 -8.62 -2.26
N PHE A 91 4.51 -7.31 -2.04
CA PHE A 91 5.61 -6.50 -1.49
C PHE A 91 5.96 -6.92 -0.06
N SER A 92 5.00 -7.41 0.73
CA SER A 92 5.26 -7.92 2.08
C SER A 92 6.10 -9.19 2.10
N ARG A 93 6.19 -9.90 0.96
CA ARG A 93 6.93 -11.16 0.83
C ARG A 93 8.39 -10.93 0.43
N LYS A 94 8.78 -9.68 0.16
CA LYS A 94 10.16 -9.35 -0.19
C LYS A 94 11.07 -9.48 1.05
N PRO A 95 12.34 -9.90 0.90
CA PRO A 95 13.27 -10.00 2.02
C PRO A 95 13.40 -8.69 2.82
N GLU A 96 13.34 -7.55 2.14
CA GLU A 96 13.42 -6.22 2.74
C GLU A 96 12.20 -5.89 3.63
N ALA A 97 11.09 -6.59 3.44
CA ALA A 97 9.88 -6.45 4.25
C ALA A 97 9.86 -7.39 5.46
N ALA A 98 10.89 -8.22 5.69
CA ALA A 98 10.86 -9.29 6.69
C ALA A 98 10.62 -8.82 8.14
N ARG A 99 10.91 -7.54 8.45
CA ARG A 99 10.70 -6.93 9.77
C ARG A 99 9.47 -6.03 9.84
N LEU A 100 8.74 -5.90 8.74
CA LEU A 100 7.50 -5.14 8.68
C LEU A 100 6.32 -6.00 9.11
N VAL A 101 5.31 -5.34 9.64
CA VAL A 101 4.03 -5.96 9.94
C VAL A 101 3.06 -5.67 8.80
N THR A 102 2.40 -6.73 8.33
CA THR A 102 1.31 -6.65 7.36
C THR A 102 -0.01 -6.64 8.10
N VAL A 103 -0.86 -5.66 7.81
CA VAL A 103 -2.20 -5.52 8.41
C VAL A 103 -3.23 -5.49 7.28
N GLU A 104 -4.31 -6.25 7.42
CA GLU A 104 -5.39 -6.29 6.41
C GLU A 104 -6.25 -5.02 6.47
N LEU A 105 -6.78 -4.61 5.32
CA LEU A 105 -7.64 -3.42 5.19
C LEU A 105 -9.12 -3.82 5.08
N THR A 106 -9.99 -3.24 5.90
CA THR A 106 -11.42 -3.57 5.95
C THR A 106 -12.34 -2.35 5.77
N GLY A 107 -13.63 -2.61 5.48
CA GLY A 107 -14.68 -1.58 5.43
C GLY A 107 -14.95 -0.96 4.05
N ALA A 108 -14.12 -1.23 3.04
CA ALA A 108 -14.40 -0.93 1.64
C ALA A 108 -14.38 -2.23 0.82
N ARG A 109 -14.87 -2.20 -0.44
CA ARG A 109 -14.64 -3.31 -1.37
C ARG A 109 -13.12 -3.57 -1.39
N ARG A 110 -12.71 -4.82 -1.11
CA ARG A 110 -11.29 -5.18 -0.94
C ARG A 110 -10.49 -4.62 -2.12
N PRO A 111 -9.57 -3.66 -1.89
CA PRO A 111 -8.86 -3.05 -2.98
C PRO A 111 -7.89 -4.05 -3.56
N VAL A 112 -7.74 -4.00 -4.87
CA VAL A 112 -6.92 -4.95 -5.61
C VAL A 112 -5.92 -4.22 -6.48
N TYR A 113 -4.72 -4.77 -6.55
CA TYR A 113 -3.74 -4.44 -7.57
C TYR A 113 -3.85 -5.46 -8.71
N GLU A 114 -3.88 -4.99 -9.94
CA GLU A 114 -3.95 -5.81 -11.14
C GLU A 114 -2.69 -5.60 -11.99
N SER A 115 -1.96 -6.69 -12.24
CA SER A 115 -0.86 -6.68 -13.20
C SER A 115 -1.43 -6.92 -14.60
N VAL A 116 -1.05 -6.09 -15.57
CA VAL A 116 -1.54 -6.14 -16.94
C VAL A 116 -0.39 -6.17 -17.94
N VAL A 117 -0.61 -6.75 -19.11
CA VAL A 117 0.27 -6.58 -20.28
C VAL A 117 -0.40 -5.65 -21.28
N VAL A 118 0.41 -4.84 -21.98
CA VAL A 118 -0.04 -3.98 -23.09
C VAL A 118 0.33 -4.68 -24.40
N LEU A 119 -0.68 -5.04 -25.20
CA LEU A 119 -0.52 -5.64 -26.54
C LEU A 119 -0.68 -4.61 -27.65
#